data_AF-A0A6L8G044-F1
#
_entry.id   AF-A0A6L8G044-F1
#
_cell.length_a   1.000
_cell.length_b   1.000
_cell.length_c   1.000
_cell.angle_alpha   90.00
_cell.angle_beta   90.00
_cell.angle_gamma   90.00
#
_symmetry.space_group_name_H-M   'P 1'
#
loop_
_entity.id
_entity.type
_entity.pdbx_description
1 polymer ?
#
loop_
_entity_poly.entity_id
_entity_poly.type
_entity_poly.pdbx_seq_one_letter_code
_entity_poly.pdbx_strand_id
1 'polypeptide(L)'
;MGQCYGSSAFSRRRQGHPRPGLGLYPLPRSRPRPRRYPSLPAPAQHLPARLRASGVPRRAPLPLCARAGRLSLAKQFLARLLDSDPPLVLSEEDVRVFIAATLLHDIGHYPFSHTLEELRPFFIRHEEGARQIIEDQNGELYQTIADEFQIDPARVANVIDYENSGLAVPPEDLLLANILSSTLDPDKIDYLLRDSMFCGVPFGESVNRDRLIASIKFDPERQRLAITSKGVSAVEALVFTNYQMYRNVYWHHGVRSASAMFKRAVQEILLHPHNRLDFSDFHRLTESGLIARLQREQKRLGLETSAQLLEGTIHRRLYKVAAVIHPSERTQPLMNRLDFLFRHPYKRRAKEIELCQVFGQRLGRAFQGHEILIDIPSFNKTPEVDLRVFYGRTLPADKTDPLTFADPEVSRLRDSLLHNFEDQAKIFRIFCVDDPDLREVVGKEAKQYLS
;
A
#
# COMPACT_ATOMS: atom_id res chain seq x y z
N MET A 1 -39.96 1.77 36.80
CA MET A 1 -40.63 1.49 38.09
C MET A 1 -40.07 0.16 38.57
N GLY A 2 -38.98 0.14 39.36
CA GLY A 2 -38.93 0.22 40.83
C GLY A 2 -38.81 -1.23 41.38
N GLN A 3 -37.94 -1.66 42.29
CA GLN A 3 -37.00 -1.10 43.29
C GLN A 3 -35.94 -2.21 43.56
N CYS A 4 -34.63 -1.94 43.70
CA CYS A 4 -33.86 -1.54 44.88
C CYS A 4 -33.89 -2.48 46.11
N TYR A 5 -32.75 -3.08 46.45
CA TYR A 5 -32.10 -3.27 47.78
C TYR A 5 -30.65 -3.71 47.48
N GLY A 6 -29.54 -3.33 48.11
CA GLY A 6 -29.24 -2.47 49.24
C GLY A 6 -27.75 -2.71 49.60
N SER A 7 -27.02 -1.60 49.76
CA SER A 7 -25.64 -1.39 50.26
C SER A 7 -24.99 -2.40 51.22
N SER A 8 -23.66 -2.55 51.13
CA SER A 8 -22.77 -2.20 52.27
C SER A 8 -21.35 -1.84 51.81
N ALA A 9 -20.86 -0.73 52.35
CA ALA A 9 -19.52 -0.19 52.18
C ALA A 9 -18.62 -0.65 53.33
N PHE A 10 -17.34 -0.87 53.06
CA PHE A 10 -16.32 -0.88 54.11
C PHE A 10 -15.09 -0.10 53.66
N SER A 11 -14.84 1.02 54.37
CA SER A 11 -13.63 1.83 54.24
C SER A 11 -12.54 1.24 55.14
N ARG A 12 -11.29 1.22 54.68
CA ARG A 12 -10.12 1.29 55.57
C ARG A 12 -8.99 2.12 54.96
N ARG A 13 -8.39 2.90 55.85
CA ARG A 13 -7.47 4.01 55.66
C ARG A 13 -6.06 3.58 55.25
N ARG A 14 -5.36 4.53 54.62
CA ARG A 14 -3.92 4.59 54.36
C ARG A 14 -3.08 4.41 55.64
N GLN A 15 -1.97 3.68 55.51
CA GLN A 15 -0.72 3.96 56.24
C GLN A 15 0.44 3.82 55.22
N GLY A 16 1.32 4.82 55.21
CA GLY A 16 2.51 4.85 54.36
C GLY A 16 3.76 4.49 55.16
N HIS A 17 4.76 3.96 54.46
CA HIS A 17 6.17 4.08 54.81
C HIS A 17 7.03 4.06 53.52
N PRO A 18 8.20 4.73 53.54
CA PRO A 18 8.89 5.22 52.33
C PRO A 18 9.86 4.19 51.74
N ARG A 19 10.07 4.23 50.42
CA ARG A 19 11.17 3.53 49.73
C ARG A 19 12.34 4.49 49.51
N PRO A 20 13.60 4.09 49.77
CA PRO A 20 14.77 4.94 49.64
C PRO A 20 15.19 5.13 48.18
N GLY A 21 15.68 6.34 47.88
CA GLY A 21 16.09 6.77 46.55
C GLY A 21 17.39 6.16 46.07
N LEU A 22 17.46 5.93 44.76
CA LEU A 22 18.69 5.68 44.01
C LEU A 22 18.86 6.83 43.02
N GLY A 23 20.05 7.43 43.09
CA GLY A 23 20.41 8.73 42.52
C GLY A 23 20.36 8.80 40.99
N LEU A 24 19.86 9.94 40.51
CA LEU A 24 19.96 10.37 39.13
C LEU A 24 21.33 11.03 38.92
N TYR A 25 22.16 10.45 38.06
CA TYR A 25 23.32 11.13 37.49
C TYR A 25 22.86 12.18 36.45
N PRO A 26 23.39 13.42 36.46
CA PRO A 26 22.99 14.45 35.51
C PRO A 26 23.65 14.23 34.14
N LEU A 27 22.83 14.00 33.11
CA LEU A 27 23.26 14.01 31.71
C LEU A 27 23.51 15.48 31.25
N PRO A 28 24.63 15.77 30.56
CA PRO A 28 24.94 17.12 30.11
C PRO A 28 23.94 17.62 29.06
N ARG A 29 23.37 18.81 29.32
CA ARG A 29 22.50 19.54 28.39
C ARG A 29 23.34 20.19 27.29
N SER A 30 23.56 19.47 26.21
CA SER A 30 23.92 20.05 24.92
C SER A 30 23.20 19.27 23.83
N ARG A 31 21.94 19.66 23.54
CA ARG A 31 21.24 19.21 22.34
C ARG A 31 21.88 19.92 21.14
N PRO A 32 22.52 19.23 20.19
CA PRO A 32 22.77 19.83 18.89
C PRO A 32 21.39 20.12 18.27
N ARG A 33 21.18 21.35 17.81
CA ARG A 33 20.03 21.65 16.94
C ARG A 33 20.12 20.69 15.74
N PRO A 34 19.08 19.90 15.42
CA PRO A 34 19.11 19.10 14.21
C PRO A 34 19.30 20.06 13.04
N ARG A 35 20.38 19.86 12.28
CA ARG A 35 20.54 20.49 10.96
C ARG A 35 19.26 20.21 10.18
N ARG A 36 18.71 21.24 9.53
CA ARG A 36 17.53 21.10 8.68
C ARG A 36 17.91 20.23 7.49
N TYR A 37 17.68 18.93 7.60
CA TYR A 37 17.73 18.01 6.47
C TYR A 37 16.59 18.35 5.50
N PRO A 38 16.81 18.28 4.17
CA PRO A 38 15.71 18.27 3.22
C PRO A 38 14.76 17.14 3.60
N SER A 39 13.50 17.48 3.85
CA SER A 39 12.43 16.53 4.17
C SER A 39 12.32 15.50 3.05
N LEU A 40 12.62 14.24 3.34
CA LEU A 40 12.35 13.11 2.45
C LEU A 40 10.85 13.09 2.07
N PRO A 41 10.50 12.77 0.80
CA PRO A 41 9.13 12.63 0.32
C PRO A 41 8.24 11.79 1.23
N ALA A 42 6.97 12.17 1.33
CA ALA A 42 5.97 11.38 2.03
C ALA A 42 5.43 10.27 1.12
N PRO A 43 5.34 8.99 1.57
CA PRO A 43 4.48 8.02 0.95
C PRO A 43 3.07 8.26 1.51
N ALA A 44 2.26 9.05 0.81
CA ALA A 44 0.86 8.66 0.75
C ALA A 44 0.80 7.58 -0.32
N GLN A 45 0.73 6.32 0.12
CA GLN A 45 0.67 5.16 -0.76
C GLN A 45 -0.50 5.28 -1.76
N HIS A 46 -1.56 5.97 -1.37
CA HIS A 46 -2.62 6.36 -2.29
C HIS A 46 -2.77 7.87 -2.22
N LEU A 47 -3.10 8.51 -3.35
CA LEU A 47 -3.53 9.91 -3.38
C LEU A 47 -4.59 10.05 -2.29
N PRO A 48 -4.24 10.62 -1.12
CA PRO A 48 -5.01 10.31 0.06
C PRO A 48 -6.36 10.93 -0.20
N ALA A 49 -7.37 10.12 0.04
CA ALA A 49 -8.64 10.64 0.43
C ALA A 49 -8.43 11.61 1.61
N ARG A 50 -8.17 12.89 1.30
CA ARG A 50 -8.88 14.00 1.97
C ARG A 50 -10.40 13.88 1.74
N LEU A 51 -10.85 12.80 1.09
CA LEU A 51 -12.21 12.40 0.81
C LEU A 51 -12.81 11.71 2.05
N ARG A 52 -13.33 12.54 2.94
CA ARG A 52 -13.97 12.20 4.23
C ARG A 52 -15.17 11.27 4.05
N ALA A 53 -15.21 10.17 4.79
CA ALA A 53 -16.43 9.37 5.01
C ALA A 53 -17.13 9.72 6.34
N SER A 54 -16.43 10.30 7.33
CA SER A 54 -16.88 10.30 8.73
C SER A 54 -16.91 11.67 9.44
N GLY A 55 -16.83 12.80 8.73
CA GLY A 55 -17.09 14.13 9.30
C GLY A 55 -16.06 14.68 10.32
N VAL A 56 -15.17 13.86 10.89
CA VAL A 56 -14.17 14.29 11.88
C VAL A 56 -12.79 14.51 11.21
N PRO A 57 -12.16 15.69 11.34
CA PRO A 57 -10.84 15.94 10.75
C PRO A 57 -9.73 15.22 11.54
N ARG A 58 -9.20 14.12 11.00
CA ARG A 58 -7.92 13.54 11.42
C ARG A 58 -6.85 13.82 10.35
N ARG A 59 -5.66 14.28 10.76
CA ARG A 59 -4.52 14.52 9.84
C ARG A 59 -4.00 13.18 9.32
N ALA A 60 -3.59 13.09 8.05
CA ALA A 60 -2.96 11.89 7.50
C ALA A 60 -1.72 11.48 8.34
N PRO A 61 -1.41 10.17 8.45
CA PRO A 61 -0.25 9.71 9.18
C PRO A 61 1.04 10.24 8.55
N LEU A 62 2.02 10.59 9.38
CA LEU A 62 3.34 10.98 8.90
C LEU A 62 4.14 9.72 8.47
N PRO A 63 4.98 9.82 7.43
CA PRO A 63 5.84 8.72 6.94
C PRO A 63 6.74 8.13 8.02
N LEU A 64 7.28 9.00 8.88
CA LEU A 64 8.14 8.59 9.99
C LEU A 64 7.39 7.72 11.00
N CYS A 65 6.09 7.97 11.18
CA CYS A 65 5.23 7.14 12.01
C CYS A 65 5.04 5.76 11.37
N ALA A 66 4.88 5.68 10.04
CA ALA A 66 4.79 4.42 9.29
C ALA A 66 6.05 3.57 9.47
N ARG A 67 7.23 4.15 9.23
CA ARG A 67 8.52 3.46 9.39
C ARG A 67 8.74 2.98 10.83
N ALA A 68 8.42 3.80 11.82
CA ALA A 68 8.58 3.44 13.23
C ALA A 68 7.62 2.31 13.67
N GLY A 69 6.35 2.36 13.24
CA GLY A 69 5.36 1.33 13.53
C GLY A 69 5.77 -0.02 12.93
N ARG A 70 6.15 -0.02 11.65
CA ARG A 70 6.66 -1.21 10.95
C ARG A 70 7.90 -1.79 11.61
N LEU A 71 8.89 -0.97 11.94
CA LEU A 71 10.10 -1.44 12.63
C LEU A 71 9.78 -2.10 13.97
N SER A 72 8.84 -1.53 14.74
CA SER A 72 8.40 -2.12 16.00
C SER A 72 7.76 -3.49 15.81
N LEU A 73 6.96 -3.68 14.77
CA LEU A 73 6.36 -4.98 14.45
C LEU A 73 7.37 -5.97 13.92
N ALA A 74 8.25 -5.55 13.01
CA ALA A 74 9.31 -6.38 12.43
C ALA A 74 10.23 -6.94 13.52
N LYS A 75 10.60 -6.14 14.53
CA LYS A 75 11.37 -6.60 15.69
C LYS A 75 10.63 -7.67 16.51
N GLN A 76 9.32 -7.52 16.70
CA GLN A 76 8.51 -8.51 17.41
C GLN A 76 8.36 -9.81 16.61
N PHE A 77 8.20 -9.71 15.29
CA PHE A 77 8.19 -10.85 14.38
C PHE A 77 9.51 -11.61 14.46
N LEU A 78 10.62 -10.88 14.32
CA LEU A 78 11.95 -11.46 14.37
C LEU A 78 12.21 -12.18 15.70
N ALA A 79 11.88 -11.55 16.83
CA ALA A 79 12.00 -12.19 18.15
C ALA A 79 11.21 -13.51 18.22
N ARG A 80 9.99 -13.55 17.69
CA ARG A 80 9.16 -14.78 17.64
C ARG A 80 9.75 -15.87 16.76
N LEU A 81 10.38 -15.50 15.64
CA LEU A 81 11.01 -16.44 14.74
C LEU A 81 12.31 -17.00 15.33
N LEU A 82 13.11 -16.16 15.99
CA LEU A 82 14.32 -16.60 16.70
C LEU A 82 13.99 -17.55 17.87
N ASP A 83 12.88 -17.30 18.58
CA ASP A 83 12.38 -18.15 19.67
C ASP A 83 11.50 -19.33 19.20
N SER A 84 11.37 -19.54 17.89
CA SER A 84 10.55 -20.60 17.30
C SER A 84 11.12 -22.00 17.60
N ASP A 85 10.29 -23.03 17.41
CA ASP A 85 10.72 -24.44 17.45
C ASP A 85 10.35 -25.17 16.15
N PRO A 86 11.32 -25.46 15.25
CA PRO A 86 12.74 -25.10 15.37
C PRO A 86 12.97 -23.58 15.24
N PRO A 87 14.09 -23.06 15.77
CA PRO A 87 14.39 -21.63 15.73
C PRO A 87 14.85 -21.21 14.34
N LEU A 88 14.52 -19.98 13.97
CA LEU A 88 15.18 -19.29 12.87
C LEU A 88 16.63 -18.99 13.30
N VAL A 89 17.60 -19.41 12.50
CA VAL A 89 19.02 -19.13 12.76
C VAL A 89 19.46 -18.00 11.83
N LEU A 90 19.91 -16.89 12.40
CA LEU A 90 20.46 -15.73 11.69
C LEU A 90 21.80 -15.33 12.29
N SER A 91 22.70 -14.82 11.46
CA SER A 91 23.90 -14.14 11.94
C SER A 91 23.56 -12.73 12.46
N GLU A 92 24.49 -12.11 13.21
CA GLU A 92 24.33 -10.71 13.60
C GLU A 92 24.21 -9.78 12.39
N GLU A 93 24.92 -10.10 11.30
CA GLU A 93 24.85 -9.33 10.05
C GLU A 93 23.45 -9.42 9.43
N ASP A 94 22.85 -10.61 9.36
CA ASP A 94 21.49 -10.80 8.83
C ASP A 94 20.46 -9.99 9.62
N VAL A 95 20.62 -9.92 10.94
CA VAL A 95 19.76 -9.08 11.80
C VAL A 95 19.94 -7.61 11.46
N ARG A 96 21.17 -7.14 11.26
CA ARG A 96 21.39 -5.74 10.85
C ARG A 96 20.83 -5.47 9.45
N VAL A 97 21.00 -6.38 8.48
CA VAL A 97 20.44 -6.31 7.13
C VAL A 97 18.92 -6.19 7.20
N PHE A 98 18.26 -7.07 7.98
CA PHE A 98 16.81 -7.05 8.16
C PHE A 98 16.30 -5.73 8.74
N ILE A 99 16.98 -5.18 9.75
CA ILE A 99 16.61 -3.91 10.37
C ILE A 99 16.81 -2.74 9.40
N ALA A 100 17.93 -2.71 8.68
CA ALA A 100 18.20 -1.71 7.66
C ALA A 100 17.15 -1.77 6.53
N ALA A 101 16.88 -2.95 5.99
CA ALA A 101 15.87 -3.16 4.97
C ALA A 101 14.48 -2.73 5.45
N THR A 102 14.08 -3.09 6.68
CA THR A 102 12.79 -2.68 7.26
C THR A 102 12.65 -1.15 7.30
N LEU A 103 13.70 -0.45 7.74
CA LEU A 103 13.73 1.01 7.83
C LEU A 103 13.70 1.69 6.45
N LEU A 104 14.34 1.07 5.47
CA LEU A 104 14.60 1.64 4.16
C LEU A 104 13.67 1.13 3.06
N HIS A 105 12.80 0.15 3.29
CA HIS A 105 11.97 -0.42 2.22
C HIS A 105 11.11 0.65 1.49
N ASP A 106 10.71 1.73 2.16
CA ASP A 106 9.90 2.83 1.60
C ASP A 106 10.78 3.95 0.99
N ILE A 107 12.11 3.83 0.99
CA ILE A 107 13.02 4.94 0.65
C ILE A 107 12.93 5.34 -0.82
N GLY A 108 12.56 4.39 -1.69
CA GLY A 108 12.34 4.62 -3.11
C GLY A 108 11.01 5.30 -3.45
N HIS A 109 10.11 5.51 -2.47
CA HIS A 109 8.85 6.21 -2.72
C HIS A 109 9.10 7.68 -3.07
N TYR A 110 8.59 8.06 -4.23
CA TYR A 110 8.34 9.44 -4.62
C TYR A 110 6.86 9.79 -4.37
N PRO A 111 6.49 11.08 -4.35
CA PRO A 111 5.10 11.46 -4.07
C PRO A 111 4.12 10.81 -5.04
N PHE A 112 3.08 10.18 -4.50
CA PHE A 112 2.08 9.42 -5.26
C PHE A 112 2.63 8.24 -6.07
N SER A 113 3.73 7.61 -5.62
CA SER A 113 4.45 6.55 -6.35
C SER A 113 3.54 5.47 -6.91
N HIS A 114 2.70 4.82 -6.10
CA HIS A 114 1.81 3.74 -6.60
C HIS A 114 0.86 4.18 -7.71
N THR A 115 0.44 5.46 -7.72
CA THR A 115 -0.40 5.98 -8.81
C THR A 115 0.43 6.22 -10.08
N LEU A 116 1.67 6.69 -9.94
CA LEU A 116 2.57 7.00 -11.04
C LEU A 116 3.27 5.77 -11.63
N GLU A 117 3.52 4.73 -10.84
CA GLU A 117 4.04 3.42 -11.28
C GLU A 117 3.13 2.76 -12.34
N GLU A 118 1.82 3.05 -12.31
CA GLU A 118 0.88 2.62 -13.35
C GLU A 118 1.09 3.33 -14.71
N LEU A 119 2.02 4.29 -14.80
CA LEU A 119 2.42 4.99 -16.03
C LEU A 119 3.74 4.46 -16.60
N ARG A 120 4.05 3.17 -16.44
CA ARG A 120 5.20 2.55 -17.11
C ARG A 120 5.20 2.80 -18.65
N PRO A 121 6.38 3.02 -19.27
CA PRO A 121 7.72 2.94 -18.70
C PRO A 121 8.25 4.25 -18.09
N PHE A 122 7.44 5.31 -17.96
CA PHE A 122 7.93 6.61 -17.46
C PHE A 122 8.42 6.56 -16.01
N PHE A 123 7.91 5.61 -15.23
CA PHE A 123 8.21 5.43 -13.82
C PHE A 123 8.63 3.99 -13.56
N ILE A 124 9.62 3.84 -12.68
CA ILE A 124 10.04 2.56 -12.12
C ILE A 124 9.28 2.26 -10.84
N ARG A 125 9.29 0.99 -10.44
CA ARG A 125 8.77 0.59 -9.13
C ARG A 125 9.57 1.25 -8.01
N HIS A 126 8.92 1.61 -6.91
CA HIS A 126 9.61 2.18 -5.75
C HIS A 126 10.65 1.22 -5.16
N GLU A 127 10.48 -0.10 -5.28
CA GLU A 127 11.47 -1.09 -4.86
C GLU A 127 12.76 -0.99 -5.72
N GLU A 128 12.61 -0.85 -7.04
CA GLU A 128 13.74 -0.59 -7.96
C GLU A 128 14.42 0.74 -7.66
N GLY A 129 13.62 1.78 -7.35
CA GLY A 129 14.13 3.08 -6.92
C GLY A 129 14.88 3.01 -5.59
N ALA A 130 14.42 2.17 -4.64
CA ALA A 130 15.10 1.95 -3.37
C ALA A 130 16.47 1.31 -3.59
N ARG A 131 16.57 0.30 -4.46
CA ARG A 131 17.86 -0.30 -4.87
C ARG A 131 18.80 0.76 -5.43
N GLN A 132 18.36 1.58 -6.38
CA GLN A 132 19.20 2.64 -6.97
C GLN A 132 19.75 3.62 -5.92
N ILE A 133 18.97 3.95 -4.89
CA ILE A 133 19.40 4.86 -3.82
C ILE A 133 20.38 4.18 -2.86
N ILE A 134 20.16 2.89 -2.55
CA ILE A 134 20.97 2.11 -1.62
C ILE A 134 22.32 1.75 -2.23
N GLU A 135 22.36 1.45 -3.53
CA GLU A 135 23.57 1.03 -4.25
C GLU A 135 24.36 2.20 -4.87
N ASP A 136 23.88 3.44 -4.74
CA ASP A 136 24.64 4.62 -5.18
C ASP A 136 25.88 4.83 -4.30
N GLN A 137 27.04 4.40 -4.79
CA GLN A 137 28.33 4.50 -4.10
C GLN A 137 28.72 5.93 -3.72
N ASN A 138 28.18 6.95 -4.40
CA ASN A 138 28.41 8.35 -4.08
C ASN A 138 27.42 8.90 -3.05
N GLY A 139 26.42 8.12 -2.67
CA GLY A 139 25.37 8.49 -1.73
C GLY A 139 25.78 8.34 -0.27
N GLU A 140 25.39 9.30 0.57
CA GLU A 140 25.58 9.23 2.04
C GLU A 140 24.96 7.96 2.64
N LEU A 141 23.86 7.47 2.06
CA LEU A 141 23.20 6.25 2.53
C LEU A 141 24.07 5.01 2.31
N TYR A 142 24.69 4.87 1.14
CA TYR A 142 25.60 3.76 0.83
C TYR A 142 26.74 3.73 1.85
N GLN A 143 27.39 4.88 2.07
CA GLN A 143 28.51 5.01 3.01
C GLN A 143 28.07 4.70 4.45
N THR A 144 26.88 5.17 4.86
CA THR A 144 26.35 4.86 6.20
C THR A 144 26.10 3.35 6.38
N ILE A 145 25.55 2.67 5.37
CA ILE A 145 25.29 1.23 5.43
C ILE A 145 26.60 0.44 5.47
N ALA A 146 27.55 0.79 4.60
CA ALA A 146 28.84 0.12 4.48
C ALA A 146 29.76 0.35 5.68
N ASP A 147 29.96 1.61 6.08
CA ASP A 147 30.97 1.99 7.07
C ASP A 147 30.45 1.95 8.50
N GLU A 148 29.24 2.47 8.75
CA GLU A 148 28.68 2.55 10.10
C GLU A 148 27.91 1.29 10.50
N PHE A 149 27.09 0.74 9.59
CA PHE A 149 26.30 -0.47 9.84
C PHE A 149 27.08 -1.76 9.54
N GLN A 150 28.22 -1.66 8.85
CA GLN A 150 29.09 -2.78 8.49
C GLN A 150 28.33 -3.91 7.79
N ILE A 151 27.62 -3.53 6.71
CA ILE A 151 26.80 -4.40 5.87
C ILE A 151 27.08 -4.06 4.42
N ASP A 152 27.09 -5.07 3.55
CA ASP A 152 27.06 -4.83 2.11
C ASP A 152 25.69 -4.21 1.70
N PRO A 153 25.66 -2.98 1.17
CA PRO A 153 24.42 -2.34 0.72
C PRO A 153 23.63 -3.16 -0.29
N ALA A 154 24.29 -4.02 -1.10
CA ALA A 154 23.61 -4.89 -2.05
C ALA A 154 22.68 -5.89 -1.35
N ARG A 155 23.04 -6.38 -0.15
CA ARG A 155 22.18 -7.27 0.65
C ARG A 155 20.90 -6.57 1.11
N VAL A 156 21.01 -5.30 1.52
CA VAL A 156 19.84 -4.50 1.90
C VAL A 156 18.93 -4.27 0.68
N ALA A 157 19.51 -3.97 -0.48
CA ALA A 157 18.77 -3.81 -1.73
C ALA A 157 18.11 -5.12 -2.19
N ASN A 158 18.77 -6.27 -2.02
CA ASN A 158 18.24 -7.60 -2.30
C ASN A 158 16.99 -7.92 -1.50
N VAL A 159 16.96 -7.56 -0.21
CA VAL A 159 15.78 -7.78 0.63
C VAL A 159 14.58 -6.93 0.19
N ILE A 160 14.82 -5.70 -0.28
CA ILE A 160 13.76 -4.76 -0.68
C ILE A 160 13.23 -5.07 -2.09
N ASP A 161 14.13 -5.26 -3.06
CA ASP A 161 13.81 -5.51 -4.47
C ASP A 161 14.03 -6.98 -4.85
N TYR A 162 13.48 -7.88 -4.03
CA TYR A 162 13.70 -9.33 -4.17
C TYR A 162 12.96 -9.95 -5.37
N GLU A 163 11.90 -9.31 -5.86
CA GLU A 163 11.11 -9.77 -7.02
C GLU A 163 11.68 -9.30 -8.36
N ASN A 164 12.88 -8.71 -8.36
CA ASN A 164 13.51 -8.24 -9.58
C ASN A 164 13.91 -9.42 -10.48
N SER A 165 13.20 -9.58 -11.59
CA SER A 165 13.40 -10.69 -12.53
C SER A 165 14.79 -10.72 -13.18
N GLY A 166 15.55 -9.61 -13.11
CA GLY A 166 16.91 -9.52 -13.64
C GLY A 166 18.00 -9.98 -12.67
N LEU A 167 17.66 -10.34 -11.43
CA LEU A 167 18.63 -10.62 -10.37
C LEU A 167 18.42 -12.00 -9.74
N ALA A 168 19.53 -12.70 -9.52
CA ALA A 168 19.55 -13.92 -8.71
C ALA A 168 19.82 -13.53 -7.25
N VAL A 169 18.76 -13.41 -6.46
CA VAL A 169 18.87 -13.03 -5.05
C VAL A 169 19.36 -14.22 -4.22
N PRO A 170 20.38 -14.05 -3.36
CA PRO A 170 20.87 -15.12 -2.51
C PRO A 170 19.79 -15.68 -1.57
N PRO A 171 19.79 -16.99 -1.25
CA PRO A 171 18.78 -17.62 -0.38
C PRO A 171 18.63 -16.95 0.99
N GLU A 172 19.73 -16.48 1.58
CA GLU A 172 19.77 -15.78 2.86
C GLU A 172 19.05 -14.43 2.82
N ASP A 173 19.22 -13.67 1.74
CA ASP A 173 18.53 -12.40 1.55
C ASP A 173 17.04 -12.63 1.19
N LEU A 174 16.74 -13.67 0.41
CA LEU A 174 15.36 -14.09 0.12
C LEU A 174 14.60 -14.50 1.39
N LEU A 175 15.27 -15.18 2.33
CA LEU A 175 14.70 -15.52 3.63
C LEU A 175 14.28 -14.26 4.40
N LEU A 176 15.16 -13.26 4.46
CA LEU A 176 14.86 -11.97 5.10
C LEU A 176 13.73 -11.22 4.37
N ALA A 177 13.75 -11.23 3.03
CA ALA A 177 12.69 -10.63 2.21
C ALA A 177 11.33 -11.26 2.50
N ASN A 178 11.26 -12.59 2.59
CA ASN A 178 10.04 -13.33 2.89
C ASN A 178 9.50 -13.05 4.31
N ILE A 179 10.34 -12.67 5.25
CA ILE A 179 9.90 -12.26 6.60
C ILE A 179 9.34 -10.82 6.55
N LEU A 180 9.96 -9.94 5.76
CA LEU A 180 9.55 -8.54 5.63
C LEU A 180 8.36 -8.32 4.68
N SER A 181 8.17 -9.21 3.70
CA SER A 181 7.14 -9.18 2.66
C SER A 181 6.62 -10.59 2.38
N SER A 182 5.42 -10.88 2.87
CA SER A 182 4.68 -12.14 2.64
C SER A 182 3.19 -11.92 2.85
N THR A 183 2.33 -12.94 2.79
CA THR A 183 0.91 -12.73 3.17
C THR A 183 0.78 -12.09 4.55
N LEU A 184 1.65 -12.47 5.49
CA LEU A 184 1.69 -11.97 6.84
C LEU A 184 2.99 -11.22 7.09
N ASP A 185 2.98 -9.92 6.82
CA ASP A 185 4.16 -9.08 7.00
C ASP A 185 3.91 -7.87 7.94
N PRO A 186 4.99 -7.33 8.54
CA PRO A 186 4.90 -6.17 9.43
C PRO A 186 4.32 -4.92 8.76
N ASP A 187 4.51 -4.77 7.44
CA ASP A 187 4.00 -3.64 6.67
C ASP A 187 2.48 -3.63 6.59
N LYS A 188 1.89 -4.71 6.10
CA LYS A 188 0.45 -4.91 5.94
C LYS A 188 -0.29 -4.71 7.24
N ILE A 189 0.22 -5.27 8.32
CA ILE A 189 -0.39 -5.08 9.63
C ILE A 189 -0.31 -3.60 10.03
N ASP A 190 0.82 -2.95 9.83
CA ASP A 190 0.97 -1.54 10.18
C ASP A 190 0.04 -0.64 9.36
N TYR A 191 0.08 -0.73 8.02
CA TYR A 191 -0.69 0.17 7.17
C TYR A 191 -2.19 -0.12 7.25
N LEU A 192 -2.65 -1.38 7.32
CA LEU A 192 -4.08 -1.67 7.41
C LEU A 192 -4.69 -1.10 8.68
N LEU A 193 -4.02 -1.27 9.83
CA LEU A 193 -4.50 -0.75 11.11
C LEU A 193 -4.45 0.77 11.15
N ARG A 194 -3.34 1.34 10.71
CA ARG A 194 -3.12 2.79 10.64
C ARG A 194 -4.13 3.44 9.72
N ASP A 195 -4.23 3.00 8.47
CA ASP A 195 -5.13 3.59 7.49
C ASP A 195 -6.58 3.47 7.93
N SER A 196 -6.98 2.33 8.51
CA SER A 196 -8.31 2.18 9.09
C SER A 196 -8.59 3.26 10.14
N MET A 197 -7.66 3.49 11.07
CA MET A 197 -7.77 4.50 12.13
C MET A 197 -7.81 5.94 11.58
N PHE A 198 -7.00 6.24 10.56
CA PHE A 198 -6.88 7.59 9.98
C PHE A 198 -8.02 7.91 9.01
N CYS A 199 -8.55 6.92 8.30
CA CYS A 199 -9.77 7.04 7.49
C CYS A 199 -11.05 7.03 8.34
N GLY A 200 -10.96 6.60 9.61
CA GLY A 200 -12.11 6.51 10.52
C GLY A 200 -13.08 5.42 10.10
N VAL A 201 -12.56 4.30 9.59
CA VAL A 201 -13.32 3.07 9.33
C VAL A 201 -12.96 2.02 10.38
N PRO A 202 -13.89 1.16 10.82
CA PRO A 202 -13.68 0.26 11.96
C PRO A 202 -12.99 -1.06 11.60
N PHE A 203 -12.56 -1.26 10.34
CA PHE A 203 -12.12 -2.57 9.85
C PHE A 203 -10.89 -3.11 10.60
N GLY A 204 -9.90 -2.25 10.83
CA GLY A 204 -8.66 -2.59 11.53
C GLY A 204 -8.85 -2.95 13.01
N GLU A 205 -9.92 -2.52 13.66
CA GLU A 205 -10.18 -2.83 15.08
C GLU A 205 -10.40 -4.33 15.33
N SER A 206 -10.81 -5.07 14.29
CA SER A 206 -11.07 -6.52 14.36
C SER A 206 -9.81 -7.38 14.41
N VAL A 207 -8.65 -6.83 14.04
CA VAL A 207 -7.40 -7.59 13.94
C VAL A 207 -6.71 -7.64 15.31
N ASN A 208 -6.71 -8.82 15.93
CA ASN A 208 -5.95 -9.05 17.17
C ASN A 208 -4.45 -9.22 16.86
N ARG A 209 -3.74 -8.10 16.84
CA ARG A 209 -2.30 -8.04 16.57
C ARG A 209 -1.46 -8.88 17.53
N ASP A 210 -1.78 -8.84 18.82
CA ASP A 210 -0.95 -9.51 19.83
C ASP A 210 -1.06 -11.04 19.70
N ARG A 211 -2.28 -11.54 19.41
CA ARG A 211 -2.51 -12.97 19.12
C ARG A 211 -1.84 -13.40 17.82
N LEU A 212 -1.87 -12.56 16.79
CA LEU A 212 -1.20 -12.80 15.53
C LEU A 212 0.31 -12.93 15.73
N ILE A 213 0.94 -11.96 16.38
CA ILE A 213 2.38 -11.98 16.69
C ILE A 213 2.74 -13.22 17.52
N ALA A 214 1.96 -13.51 18.57
CA ALA A 214 2.22 -14.66 19.44
C ALA A 214 2.07 -16.02 18.72
N SER A 215 1.41 -16.05 17.57
CA SER A 215 1.19 -17.28 16.79
C SER A 215 2.24 -17.52 15.72
N ILE A 216 3.12 -16.56 15.44
CA ILE A 216 4.17 -16.67 14.42
C ILE A 216 5.09 -17.84 14.74
N LYS A 217 5.44 -18.60 13.69
CA LYS A 217 6.34 -19.74 13.74
C LYS A 217 7.23 -19.75 12.50
N PHE A 218 8.45 -20.27 12.61
CA PHE A 218 9.32 -20.48 11.46
C PHE A 218 9.03 -21.83 10.78
N ASP A 219 8.91 -21.82 9.45
CA ASP A 219 8.85 -23.04 8.64
C ASP A 219 10.23 -23.32 8.01
N PRO A 220 10.98 -24.33 8.52
CA PRO A 220 12.32 -24.64 8.02
C PRO A 220 12.30 -25.29 6.63
N GLU A 221 11.19 -25.90 6.21
CA GLU A 221 11.11 -26.58 4.90
C GLU A 221 10.95 -25.56 3.78
N ARG A 222 10.09 -24.54 4.00
CA ARG A 222 9.89 -23.45 3.02
C ARG A 222 10.82 -22.25 3.24
N GLN A 223 11.57 -22.21 4.35
CA GLN A 223 12.39 -21.06 4.75
C GLN A 223 11.56 -19.75 4.78
N ARG A 224 10.39 -19.82 5.43
CA ARG A 224 9.38 -18.75 5.43
C ARG A 224 8.66 -18.63 6.76
N LEU A 225 7.94 -17.52 6.92
CA LEU A 225 7.04 -17.31 8.03
C LEU A 225 5.82 -18.25 7.91
N ALA A 226 5.45 -18.85 9.04
CA ALA A 226 4.24 -19.64 9.23
C ALA A 226 3.52 -19.21 10.51
N ILE A 227 2.39 -19.83 10.79
CA ILE A 227 1.65 -19.61 12.05
C ILE A 227 1.33 -20.94 12.73
N THR A 228 1.00 -20.88 14.01
CA THR A 228 0.34 -21.97 14.73
C THR A 228 -1.18 -21.91 14.54
N SER A 229 -1.88 -23.01 14.79
CA SER A 229 -3.34 -23.09 14.76
C SER A 229 -4.04 -22.01 15.61
N LYS A 230 -3.38 -21.52 16.67
CA LYS A 230 -3.87 -20.43 17.52
C LYS A 230 -4.00 -19.09 16.79
N GLY A 231 -3.26 -18.90 15.69
CA GLY A 231 -3.20 -17.68 14.89
C GLY A 231 -4.25 -17.57 13.79
N VAL A 232 -4.90 -18.69 13.44
CA VAL A 232 -5.78 -18.79 12.26
C VAL A 232 -6.82 -17.66 12.24
N SER A 233 -7.64 -17.54 13.30
CA SER A 233 -8.68 -16.50 13.35
C SER A 233 -8.15 -15.07 13.27
N ALA A 234 -6.92 -14.80 13.72
CA ALA A 234 -6.32 -13.47 13.62
C ALA A 234 -5.85 -13.17 12.19
N VAL A 235 -5.33 -14.18 11.47
CA VAL A 235 -5.01 -14.08 10.05
C VAL A 235 -6.29 -13.94 9.22
N GLU A 236 -7.34 -14.69 9.51
CA GLU A 236 -8.66 -14.55 8.87
C GLU A 236 -9.19 -13.11 8.99
N ALA A 237 -9.13 -12.52 10.20
CA ALA A 237 -9.51 -11.14 10.44
C ALA A 237 -8.64 -10.13 9.66
N LEU A 238 -7.33 -10.36 9.57
CA LEU A 238 -6.42 -9.52 8.80
C LEU A 238 -6.75 -9.55 7.31
N VAL A 239 -6.98 -10.75 6.74
CA VAL A 239 -7.29 -10.93 5.32
C VAL A 239 -8.64 -10.32 4.99
N PHE A 240 -9.65 -10.47 5.86
CA PHE A 240 -10.94 -9.81 5.69
C PHE A 240 -10.83 -8.28 5.80
N THR A 241 -10.02 -7.77 6.74
CA THR A 241 -9.73 -6.34 6.87
C THR A 241 -9.09 -5.81 5.59
N ASN A 242 -8.13 -6.53 5.03
CA ASN A 242 -7.48 -6.17 3.77
C ASN A 242 -8.51 -6.05 2.62
N TYR A 243 -9.41 -7.04 2.49
CA TYR A 243 -10.52 -6.97 1.53
C TYR A 243 -11.40 -5.73 1.74
N GLN A 244 -11.82 -5.45 2.98
CA GLN A 244 -12.66 -4.28 3.29
C GLN A 244 -11.94 -2.96 3.01
N MET A 245 -10.64 -2.87 3.29
CA MET A 245 -9.83 -1.68 3.02
C MET A 245 -9.69 -1.44 1.51
N TYR A 246 -9.40 -2.48 0.72
CA TYR A 246 -9.38 -2.35 -0.74
C TYR A 246 -10.74 -1.90 -1.30
N ARG A 247 -11.81 -2.56 -0.89
CA ARG A 247 -13.16 -2.28 -1.40
C ARG A 247 -13.64 -0.86 -1.06
N ASN A 248 -13.45 -0.43 0.19
CA ASN A 248 -14.08 0.79 0.70
C ASN A 248 -13.16 2.01 0.74
N VAL A 249 -11.83 1.81 0.73
CA VAL A 249 -10.85 2.90 0.86
C VAL A 249 -10.00 2.99 -0.41
N TYR A 250 -9.16 1.99 -0.69
CA TYR A 250 -8.14 2.09 -1.75
C TYR A 250 -8.73 2.11 -3.16
N TRP A 251 -9.79 1.33 -3.42
CA TRP A 251 -10.50 1.29 -4.70
C TRP A 251 -11.89 1.94 -4.66
N HIS A 252 -12.10 2.82 -3.69
CA HIS A 252 -13.27 3.69 -3.66
C HIS A 252 -13.30 4.55 -4.93
N HIS A 253 -14.46 4.64 -5.57
CA HIS A 253 -14.63 5.32 -6.87
C HIS A 253 -14.12 6.77 -6.86
N GLY A 254 -14.25 7.50 -5.74
CA GLY A 254 -13.71 8.85 -5.61
C GLY A 254 -12.18 8.90 -5.61
N VAL A 255 -11.51 7.96 -4.94
CA VAL A 255 -10.04 7.84 -4.94
C VAL A 255 -9.58 7.46 -6.34
N ARG A 256 -10.21 6.46 -6.96
CA ARG A 256 -9.89 6.01 -8.31
C ARG A 256 -10.11 7.08 -9.37
N SER A 257 -11.16 7.88 -9.26
CA SER A 257 -11.41 9.03 -10.14
C SER A 257 -10.28 10.05 -10.04
N ALA A 258 -9.90 10.43 -8.81
CA ALA A 258 -8.79 11.34 -8.56
C ALA A 258 -7.46 10.78 -9.09
N SER A 259 -7.17 9.49 -8.87
CA SER A 259 -5.99 8.83 -9.42
C SER A 259 -5.99 8.77 -10.95
N ALA A 260 -7.13 8.50 -11.59
CA ALA A 260 -7.24 8.50 -13.05
C ALA A 260 -6.99 9.89 -13.65
N MET A 261 -7.60 10.93 -13.07
CA MET A 261 -7.38 12.32 -13.46
C MET A 261 -5.92 12.73 -13.28
N PHE A 262 -5.32 12.43 -12.11
CA PHE A 262 -3.93 12.75 -11.82
C PHE A 262 -2.96 12.05 -12.79
N LYS A 263 -3.14 10.73 -13.02
CA LYS A 263 -2.35 9.97 -14.00
C LYS A 263 -2.44 10.60 -15.39
N ARG A 264 -3.66 10.94 -15.82
CA ARG A 264 -3.85 11.55 -17.13
C ARG A 264 -3.18 12.92 -17.23
N ALA A 265 -3.28 13.75 -16.20
CA ALA A 265 -2.62 15.06 -16.15
C ALA A 265 -1.09 14.94 -16.29
N VAL A 266 -0.48 14.00 -15.55
CA VAL A 266 0.96 13.74 -15.61
C VAL A 266 1.35 13.16 -16.98
N GLN A 267 0.53 12.27 -17.53
CA GLN A 267 0.76 11.69 -18.84
C GLN A 267 0.74 12.75 -19.96
N GLU A 268 -0.14 13.75 -19.92
CA GLU A 268 -0.15 14.86 -20.89
C GLU A 268 1.14 15.68 -20.84
N ILE A 269 1.69 15.90 -19.65
CA ILE A 269 2.95 16.62 -19.49
C ILE A 269 4.10 15.79 -20.08
N LEU A 270 4.23 14.53 -19.67
CA LEU A 270 5.36 13.68 -20.05
C LEU A 270 5.39 13.36 -21.55
N LEU A 271 4.24 13.30 -22.21
CA LEU A 271 4.14 13.05 -23.66
C LEU A 271 4.32 14.31 -24.51
N HIS A 272 4.36 15.50 -23.90
CA HIS A 272 4.51 16.73 -24.66
C HIS A 272 5.92 16.81 -25.27
N PRO A 273 6.07 17.16 -26.57
CA PRO A 273 7.39 17.18 -27.25
C PRO A 273 8.42 18.11 -26.60
N HIS A 274 7.95 19.15 -25.93
CA HIS A 274 8.78 20.13 -25.23
C HIS A 274 8.86 19.91 -23.71
N ASN A 275 8.43 18.75 -23.18
CA ASN A 275 8.55 18.41 -21.76
C ASN A 275 10.00 18.54 -21.28
N ARG A 276 10.18 19.05 -20.05
CA ARG A 276 11.49 19.15 -19.40
C ARG A 276 11.58 18.34 -18.11
N LEU A 277 10.52 17.61 -17.74
CA LEU A 277 10.53 16.76 -16.55
C LEU A 277 11.10 15.39 -16.88
N ASP A 278 11.99 14.91 -16.03
CA ASP A 278 12.46 13.52 -16.02
C ASP A 278 12.13 12.83 -14.69
N PHE A 279 12.52 11.57 -14.51
CA PHE A 279 12.26 10.82 -13.28
C PHE A 279 12.91 11.47 -12.04
N SER A 280 14.10 12.06 -12.17
CA SER A 280 14.81 12.70 -11.05
C SER A 280 14.02 13.87 -10.47
N ASP A 281 13.17 14.49 -11.29
CA ASP A 281 12.31 15.58 -10.89
C ASP A 281 11.14 15.21 -10.00
N PHE A 282 10.81 13.91 -9.92
CA PHE A 282 9.80 13.37 -9.01
C PHE A 282 10.44 12.88 -7.70
N HIS A 283 11.74 12.58 -7.72
CA HIS A 283 12.47 12.12 -6.58
C HIS A 283 12.76 13.28 -5.59
N ARG A 284 12.84 12.97 -4.28
CA ARG A 284 13.15 13.93 -3.20
C ARG A 284 12.22 15.17 -3.09
N LEU A 285 11.06 15.17 -3.73
CA LEU A 285 10.04 16.20 -3.56
C LEU A 285 9.01 15.84 -2.47
N THR A 286 8.43 16.86 -1.85
CA THR A 286 7.17 16.68 -1.12
C THR A 286 5.99 16.60 -2.12
N GLU A 287 4.85 16.05 -1.71
CA GLU A 287 3.63 16.04 -2.54
C GLU A 287 3.26 17.44 -3.05
N SER A 288 3.30 18.45 -2.17
CA SER A 288 3.02 19.84 -2.56
C SER A 288 4.09 20.40 -3.50
N GLY A 289 5.35 20.02 -3.31
CA GLY A 289 6.43 20.38 -4.21
C GLY A 289 6.24 19.80 -5.62
N LEU A 290 5.86 18.52 -5.70
CA LEU A 290 5.56 17.87 -6.98
C LEU A 290 4.36 18.53 -7.66
N ILE A 291 3.25 18.74 -6.95
CA ILE A 291 2.06 19.41 -7.49
C ILE A 291 2.42 20.78 -8.08
N ALA A 292 3.13 21.61 -7.31
CA ALA A 292 3.55 22.94 -7.77
C ALA A 292 4.48 22.88 -8.99
N ARG A 293 5.31 21.83 -9.09
CA ARG A 293 6.17 21.61 -10.26
C ARG A 293 5.36 21.20 -11.49
N LEU A 294 4.43 20.27 -11.34
CA LEU A 294 3.52 19.84 -12.42
C LEU A 294 2.66 21.00 -12.93
N GLN A 295 2.10 21.83 -12.04
CA GLN A 295 1.32 23.02 -12.41
C GLN A 295 2.14 24.03 -13.24
N ARG A 296 3.39 24.30 -12.82
CA ARG A 296 4.29 25.20 -13.56
C ARG A 296 4.62 24.65 -14.95
N GLU A 297 4.87 23.36 -15.03
CA GLU A 297 5.19 22.72 -16.30
C GLU A 297 3.97 22.68 -17.25
N GLN A 298 2.77 22.35 -16.75
CA GLN A 298 1.54 22.43 -17.55
C GLN A 298 1.32 23.83 -18.14
N LYS A 299 1.51 24.87 -17.33
CA LYS A 299 1.40 26.27 -17.79
C LYS A 299 2.44 26.60 -18.86
N ARG A 300 3.69 26.18 -18.68
CA ARG A 300 4.77 26.42 -19.64
C ARG A 300 4.51 25.73 -20.98
N LEU A 301 3.90 24.55 -20.95
CA LEU A 301 3.58 23.76 -22.12
C LEU A 301 2.28 24.18 -22.83
N GLY A 302 1.52 25.12 -22.27
CA GLY A 302 0.22 25.53 -22.83
C GLY A 302 -0.85 24.44 -22.70
N LEU A 303 -0.73 23.54 -21.72
CA LEU A 303 -1.67 22.45 -21.46
C LEU A 303 -2.90 22.93 -20.66
N GLU A 304 -3.48 24.07 -21.04
CA GLU A 304 -4.57 24.71 -20.30
C GLU A 304 -5.85 23.85 -20.27
N THR A 305 -6.10 23.10 -21.34
CA THR A 305 -7.27 22.22 -21.44
C THR A 305 -7.19 21.06 -20.46
N SER A 306 -6.02 20.44 -20.29
CA SER A 306 -5.83 19.31 -19.38
C SER A 306 -5.42 19.72 -17.95
N ALA A 307 -5.12 21.01 -17.72
CA ALA A 307 -4.86 21.55 -16.38
C ALA A 307 -6.04 21.31 -15.42
N GLN A 308 -7.27 21.23 -15.93
CA GLN A 308 -8.46 20.92 -15.13
C GLN A 308 -8.42 19.54 -14.46
N LEU A 309 -7.63 18.59 -14.99
CA LEU A 309 -7.45 17.27 -14.38
C LEU A 309 -6.67 17.39 -13.06
N LEU A 310 -5.57 18.16 -13.06
CA LEU A 310 -4.74 18.37 -11.87
C LEU A 310 -5.46 19.27 -10.87
N GLU A 311 -5.98 20.40 -11.32
CA GLU A 311 -6.77 21.33 -10.50
C GLU A 311 -8.04 20.66 -9.93
N GLY A 312 -8.71 19.83 -10.74
CA GLY A 312 -9.89 19.09 -10.31
C GLY A 312 -9.56 18.05 -9.24
N THR A 313 -8.39 17.41 -9.33
CA THR A 313 -7.89 16.51 -8.29
C THR A 313 -7.65 17.25 -6.97
N ILE A 314 -7.00 18.41 -7.02
CA ILE A 314 -6.67 19.24 -5.83
C ILE A 314 -7.93 19.81 -5.18
N HIS A 315 -8.84 20.35 -5.99
CA HIS A 315 -10.07 21.03 -5.55
C HIS A 315 -11.29 20.10 -5.46
N ARG A 316 -11.10 18.79 -5.62
CA ARG A 316 -12.16 17.78 -5.54
C ARG A 316 -13.30 17.97 -6.55
N ARG A 317 -13.01 18.54 -7.72
CA ARG A 317 -13.91 18.54 -8.88
C ARG A 317 -13.68 17.27 -9.69
N LEU A 318 -14.06 16.15 -9.09
CA LEU A 318 -13.76 14.82 -9.60
C LEU A 318 -14.73 14.41 -10.71
N TYR A 319 -14.20 13.65 -11.67
CA TYR A 319 -15.00 13.00 -12.69
C TYR A 319 -15.96 11.99 -12.06
N LYS A 320 -17.14 11.85 -12.67
CA LYS A 320 -18.23 10.98 -12.20
C LYS A 320 -18.14 9.62 -12.86
N VAL A 321 -18.64 8.60 -12.17
CA VAL A 321 -18.80 7.27 -12.74
C VAL A 321 -19.86 7.35 -13.84
N ALA A 322 -19.48 7.02 -15.07
CA ALA A 322 -20.39 6.90 -16.20
C ALA A 322 -20.81 5.45 -16.41
N ALA A 323 -19.85 4.51 -16.38
CA ALA A 323 -20.12 3.09 -16.51
C ALA A 323 -19.28 2.27 -15.52
N VAL A 324 -19.82 1.11 -15.15
CA VAL A 324 -19.17 0.09 -14.32
C VAL A 324 -19.21 -1.23 -15.07
N ILE A 325 -18.09 -1.95 -15.17
CA ILE A 325 -18.06 -3.31 -15.73
C ILE A 325 -18.26 -4.29 -14.58
N HIS A 326 -19.44 -4.90 -14.55
CA HIS A 326 -19.82 -5.85 -13.52
C HIS A 326 -19.19 -7.23 -13.76
N PRO A 327 -19.01 -8.06 -12.72
CA PRO A 327 -18.46 -9.42 -12.86
C PRO A 327 -19.12 -10.25 -13.97
N SER A 328 -20.45 -10.20 -14.09
CA SER A 328 -21.21 -10.91 -15.12
C SER A 328 -20.89 -10.50 -16.55
N GLU A 329 -20.26 -9.34 -16.75
CA GLU A 329 -19.89 -8.79 -18.07
C GLU A 329 -18.43 -9.11 -18.44
N ARG A 330 -17.65 -9.71 -17.53
CA ARG A 330 -16.20 -9.94 -17.67
C ARG A 330 -15.88 -11.16 -18.51
N THR A 331 -16.15 -11.08 -19.81
CA THR A 331 -15.71 -12.10 -20.76
C THR A 331 -14.17 -12.14 -20.84
N GLN A 332 -13.60 -13.31 -21.14
CA GLN A 332 -12.14 -13.45 -21.28
C GLN A 332 -11.53 -12.46 -22.29
N PRO A 333 -12.13 -12.21 -23.46
CA PRO A 333 -11.63 -11.19 -24.40
C PRO A 333 -11.59 -9.79 -23.80
N LEU A 334 -12.64 -9.37 -23.08
CA LEU A 334 -12.69 -8.08 -22.42
C LEU A 334 -11.62 -7.97 -21.33
N MET A 335 -11.44 -9.01 -20.53
CA MET A 335 -10.42 -9.04 -19.48
C MET A 335 -9.00 -8.96 -20.05
N ASN A 336 -8.72 -9.69 -21.14
CA ASN A 336 -7.44 -9.58 -21.86
C ASN A 336 -7.23 -8.16 -22.40
N ARG A 337 -8.29 -7.53 -22.90
CA ARG A 337 -8.23 -6.15 -23.40
C ARG A 337 -7.98 -5.14 -22.28
N LEU A 338 -8.60 -5.31 -21.12
CA LEU A 338 -8.37 -4.45 -19.95
C LEU A 338 -6.95 -4.63 -19.39
N ASP A 339 -6.45 -5.85 -19.29
CA ASP A 339 -5.05 -6.12 -18.90
C ASP A 339 -4.07 -5.47 -19.91
N PHE A 340 -4.34 -5.59 -21.21
CA PHE A 340 -3.57 -4.93 -22.24
C PHE A 340 -3.55 -3.39 -22.06
N LEU A 341 -4.70 -2.76 -21.81
CA LEU A 341 -4.77 -1.32 -21.58
C LEU A 341 -4.09 -0.89 -20.27
N PHE A 342 -4.13 -1.72 -19.23
CA PHE A 342 -3.43 -1.48 -17.97
C PHE A 342 -1.92 -1.47 -18.16
N ARG A 343 -1.37 -2.47 -18.87
CA ARG A 343 0.07 -2.59 -19.13
C ARG A 343 0.60 -1.57 -20.15
N HIS A 344 -0.27 -0.97 -20.95
CA HIS A 344 0.09 0.00 -22.00
C HIS A 344 -0.64 1.34 -21.82
N PRO A 345 -0.17 2.22 -20.90
CA PRO A 345 -0.84 3.49 -20.58
C PRO A 345 -1.06 4.41 -21.78
N TYR A 346 -0.18 4.37 -22.79
CA TYR A 346 -0.33 5.12 -24.04
C TYR A 346 -1.50 4.61 -24.90
N LYS A 347 -1.73 3.28 -24.93
CA LYS A 347 -2.90 2.69 -25.60
C LYS A 347 -4.19 2.98 -24.84
N ARG A 348 -4.16 2.97 -23.50
CA ARG A 348 -5.29 3.43 -22.67
C ARG A 348 -5.66 4.88 -23.01
N ARG A 349 -4.68 5.78 -23.03
CA ARG A 349 -4.88 7.19 -23.44
C ARG A 349 -5.48 7.32 -24.84
N ALA A 350 -4.97 6.56 -25.80
CA ALA A 350 -5.52 6.57 -27.17
C ALA A 350 -6.99 6.13 -27.20
N LYS A 351 -7.34 5.08 -26.44
CA LYS A 351 -8.74 4.62 -26.33
C LYS A 351 -9.62 5.66 -25.62
N GLU A 352 -9.13 6.34 -24.60
CA GLU A 352 -9.87 7.45 -23.95
C GLU A 352 -10.17 8.59 -24.93
N ILE A 353 -9.21 8.97 -25.79
CA ILE A 353 -9.39 9.98 -26.83
C ILE A 353 -10.41 9.53 -27.87
N GLU A 354 -10.32 8.27 -28.31
CA GLU A 354 -11.28 7.66 -29.24
C GLU A 354 -12.70 7.73 -28.68
N LEU A 355 -12.91 7.36 -27.41
CA LEU A 355 -14.22 7.48 -26.75
C LEU A 355 -14.70 8.94 -26.75
N CYS A 356 -13.83 9.90 -26.43
CA CYS A 356 -14.18 11.32 -26.47
C CYS A 356 -14.61 11.76 -27.88
N GLN A 357 -13.94 11.30 -28.93
CA GLN A 357 -14.31 11.63 -30.32
C GLN A 357 -15.68 11.07 -30.69
N VAL A 358 -15.90 9.78 -30.40
CA VAL A 358 -17.16 9.08 -30.70
C VAL A 358 -18.34 9.74 -29.97
N PHE A 359 -18.22 9.94 -28.67
CA PHE A 359 -19.32 10.51 -27.86
C PHE A 359 -19.48 12.01 -28.07
N GLY A 360 -18.40 12.73 -28.39
CA GLY A 360 -18.46 14.13 -28.82
C GLY A 360 -19.26 14.30 -30.11
N GLN A 361 -18.97 13.49 -31.14
CA GLN A 361 -19.73 13.49 -32.41
C GLN A 361 -21.21 13.19 -32.17
N ARG A 362 -21.52 12.22 -31.31
CA ARG A 362 -22.89 11.83 -31.00
C ARG A 362 -23.70 12.93 -30.30
N LEU A 363 -23.03 13.75 -29.50
CA LEU A 363 -23.63 14.89 -28.80
C LEU A 363 -23.52 16.20 -29.59
N GLY A 364 -22.88 16.20 -30.76
CA GLY A 364 -22.58 17.42 -31.52
C GLY A 364 -21.63 18.38 -30.78
N ARG A 365 -20.76 17.86 -29.91
CA ARG A 365 -19.81 18.64 -29.09
C ARG A 365 -18.36 18.29 -29.47
N ALA A 366 -17.49 19.30 -29.50
CA ALA A 366 -16.06 19.11 -29.68
C ALA A 366 -15.40 18.86 -28.31
N PHE A 367 -14.96 17.63 -28.07
CA PHE A 367 -14.22 17.25 -26.87
C PHE A 367 -12.70 17.33 -27.09
N GLN A 368 -12.00 17.60 -26.00
CA GLN A 368 -10.56 17.82 -25.93
C GLN A 368 -9.77 16.52 -25.66
N GLY A 369 -10.44 15.37 -25.57
CA GLY A 369 -9.79 14.05 -25.49
C GLY A 369 -9.42 13.60 -24.08
N HIS A 370 -10.01 14.21 -23.06
CA HIS A 370 -9.79 13.86 -21.66
C HIS A 370 -11.06 13.94 -20.81
N GLU A 371 -12.22 14.12 -21.43
CA GLU A 371 -13.55 14.15 -20.81
C GLU A 371 -14.00 12.77 -20.36
N ILE A 372 -13.42 11.70 -20.90
CA ILE A 372 -13.69 10.30 -20.56
C ILE A 372 -12.37 9.63 -20.18
N LEU A 373 -12.34 8.96 -19.03
CA LEU A 373 -11.16 8.26 -18.51
C LEU A 373 -11.50 6.80 -18.18
N ILE A 374 -10.55 5.90 -18.43
CA ILE A 374 -10.71 4.48 -18.16
C ILE A 374 -9.94 4.12 -16.88
N ASP A 375 -10.67 3.60 -15.91
CA ASP A 375 -10.12 3.15 -14.64
C ASP A 375 -10.02 1.62 -14.59
N ILE A 376 -8.78 1.16 -14.47
CA ILE A 376 -8.43 -0.26 -14.42
C ILE A 376 -7.66 -0.50 -13.12
N PRO A 377 -8.28 -1.13 -12.10
CA PRO A 377 -7.57 -1.55 -10.89
C PRO A 377 -6.39 -2.47 -11.21
N SER A 378 -5.38 -2.48 -10.33
CA SER A 378 -4.21 -3.35 -10.52
C SER A 378 -4.61 -4.83 -10.51
N PHE A 379 -4.07 -5.58 -11.47
CA PHE A 379 -4.25 -7.03 -11.56
C PHE A 379 -3.42 -7.80 -10.53
N ASN A 380 -2.34 -7.19 -10.02
CA ASN A 380 -1.34 -7.88 -9.20
C ASN A 380 -1.70 -7.93 -7.70
N LYS A 381 -2.82 -7.34 -7.29
CA LYS A 381 -3.27 -7.36 -5.89
C LYS A 381 -4.33 -8.44 -5.71
N THR A 382 -4.03 -9.45 -4.91
CA THR A 382 -4.95 -10.50 -4.47
C THR A 382 -4.81 -10.68 -2.95
N PRO A 383 -5.88 -11.03 -2.22
CA PRO A 383 -5.80 -11.36 -0.80
C PRO A 383 -5.32 -12.81 -0.60
N GLU A 384 -4.49 -13.33 -1.51
CA GLU A 384 -4.04 -14.72 -1.43
C GLU A 384 -3.19 -14.96 -0.19
N VAL A 385 -3.48 -16.06 0.49
CA VAL A 385 -2.80 -16.50 1.69
C VAL A 385 -1.99 -17.74 1.39
N ASP A 386 -0.69 -17.57 1.23
CA ASP A 386 0.29 -18.66 1.20
C ASP A 386 0.97 -18.73 2.57
N LEU A 387 0.30 -19.39 3.51
CA LEU A 387 0.81 -19.63 4.86
C LEU A 387 0.62 -21.09 5.24
N ARG A 388 1.62 -21.65 5.93
CA ARG A 388 1.50 -22.93 6.62
C ARG A 388 1.01 -22.71 8.05
N VAL A 389 0.22 -23.66 8.52
CA VAL A 389 -0.39 -23.67 9.85
C VAL A 389 0.03 -24.93 10.58
N PHE A 390 0.79 -24.74 11.65
CA PHE A 390 1.26 -25.81 12.52
C PHE A 390 0.24 -26.09 13.64
N TYR A 391 -0.28 -27.31 13.68
CA TYR A 391 -1.25 -27.76 14.68
C TYR A 391 -0.58 -28.51 15.84
N GLY A 392 0.59 -29.12 15.62
CA GLY A 392 1.23 -29.96 16.63
C GLY A 392 0.25 -31.03 17.15
N ARG A 393 0.01 -31.04 18.46
CA ARG A 393 -0.86 -32.05 19.12
C ARG A 393 -2.35 -31.95 18.77
N THR A 394 -2.80 -30.86 18.16
CA THR A 394 -4.21 -30.67 17.78
C THR A 394 -4.48 -30.98 16.30
N LEU A 395 -3.54 -31.64 15.62
CA LEU A 395 -3.68 -32.03 14.22
C LEU A 395 -4.82 -33.05 14.04
N PRO A 396 -5.68 -32.92 13.02
CA PRO A 396 -6.63 -33.96 12.65
C PRO A 396 -5.92 -35.29 12.35
N ALA A 397 -6.52 -36.42 12.75
CA ALA A 397 -5.87 -37.73 12.73
C ALA A 397 -5.52 -38.26 11.32
N ASP A 398 -6.19 -37.76 10.29
CA ASP A 398 -6.03 -38.13 8.88
C ASP A 398 -5.07 -37.20 8.10
N LYS A 399 -4.46 -36.23 8.79
CA LYS A 399 -3.65 -35.16 8.17
C LYS A 399 -2.19 -35.21 8.62
N THR A 400 -1.34 -34.50 7.88
CA THR A 400 0.08 -34.31 8.16
C THR A 400 0.36 -32.84 8.49
N ASP A 401 1.08 -32.57 9.58
CA ASP A 401 1.50 -31.22 9.98
C ASP A 401 2.74 -30.81 9.17
N PRO A 402 2.84 -29.57 8.64
CA PRO A 402 1.86 -28.49 8.68
C PRO A 402 0.79 -28.56 7.58
N LEU A 403 -0.40 -28.05 7.89
CA LEU A 403 -1.44 -27.80 6.89
C LEU A 403 -1.22 -26.47 6.17
N THR A 404 -1.80 -26.31 4.99
CA THR A 404 -1.86 -25.00 4.33
C THR A 404 -3.08 -24.23 4.82
N PHE A 405 -3.00 -22.89 4.83
CA PHE A 405 -4.15 -22.05 5.19
C PHE A 405 -5.37 -22.25 4.27
N ALA A 406 -5.13 -22.76 3.06
CA ALA A 406 -6.16 -23.12 2.09
C ALA A 406 -6.90 -24.42 2.42
N ASP A 407 -6.38 -25.25 3.33
CA ASP A 407 -7.03 -26.51 3.68
C ASP A 407 -8.40 -26.22 4.33
N PRO A 408 -9.50 -26.87 3.90
CA PRO A 408 -10.84 -26.64 4.45
C PRO A 408 -10.98 -26.87 5.96
N GLU A 409 -10.08 -27.64 6.57
CA GLU A 409 -10.00 -27.87 8.02
C GLU A 409 -9.31 -26.70 8.76
N VAL A 410 -8.63 -25.82 8.04
CA VAL A 410 -7.96 -24.62 8.57
C VAL A 410 -8.83 -23.40 8.37
N SER A 411 -9.18 -23.08 7.12
CA SER A 411 -10.04 -21.94 6.80
C SER A 411 -10.77 -22.16 5.48
N ARG A 412 -12.07 -21.87 5.47
CA ARG A 412 -12.89 -21.83 4.24
C ARG A 412 -12.98 -20.43 3.63
N LEU A 413 -12.25 -19.46 4.18
CA LEU A 413 -12.29 -18.09 3.69
C LEU A 413 -11.62 -17.95 2.33
N ARG A 414 -10.60 -18.75 2.00
CA ARG A 414 -9.83 -18.59 0.76
C ARG A 414 -10.73 -18.65 -0.49
N ASP A 415 -11.51 -19.71 -0.65
CA ASP A 415 -12.29 -19.93 -1.87
C ASP A 415 -13.40 -18.89 -2.04
N SER A 416 -14.07 -18.52 -0.97
CA SER A 416 -15.16 -17.53 -1.02
C SER A 416 -14.63 -16.10 -1.13
N LEU A 417 -13.55 -15.77 -0.42
CA LEU A 417 -13.02 -14.41 -0.36
C LEU A 417 -12.24 -14.03 -1.61
N LEU A 418 -11.48 -14.93 -2.24
CA LEU A 418 -10.75 -14.63 -3.47
C LEU A 418 -11.70 -14.24 -4.59
N HIS A 419 -12.72 -15.07 -4.87
CA HIS A 419 -13.74 -14.76 -5.87
C HIS A 419 -14.48 -13.46 -5.51
N ASN A 420 -14.88 -13.28 -4.25
CA ASN A 420 -15.51 -12.04 -3.80
C ASN A 420 -14.60 -10.81 -3.94
N PHE A 421 -13.30 -10.93 -3.74
CA PHE A 421 -12.35 -9.84 -3.92
C PHE A 421 -12.24 -9.46 -5.40
N GLU A 422 -12.02 -10.45 -6.26
CA GLU A 422 -11.98 -10.23 -7.71
C GLU A 422 -13.28 -9.58 -8.20
N ASP A 423 -14.43 -10.09 -7.77
CA ASP A 423 -15.73 -9.62 -8.26
C ASP A 423 -16.15 -8.28 -7.67
N GLN A 424 -15.99 -8.09 -6.36
CA GLN A 424 -16.60 -6.97 -5.63
C GLN A 424 -15.61 -5.84 -5.32
N ALA A 425 -14.30 -6.10 -5.27
CA ALA A 425 -13.30 -5.06 -5.03
C ALA A 425 -12.71 -4.53 -6.34
N LYS A 426 -12.30 -5.41 -7.27
CA LYS A 426 -11.72 -5.01 -8.58
C LYS A 426 -12.80 -4.54 -9.55
N ILE A 427 -13.34 -3.36 -9.31
CA ILE A 427 -14.37 -2.75 -10.15
C ILE A 427 -13.70 -1.90 -11.24
N PHE A 428 -13.88 -2.29 -12.50
CA PHE A 428 -13.47 -1.47 -13.65
C PHE A 428 -14.52 -0.40 -13.92
N ARG A 429 -14.06 0.83 -14.20
CA ARG A 429 -14.95 1.98 -14.36
C ARG A 429 -14.57 2.81 -15.57
N ILE A 430 -15.58 3.45 -16.13
CA ILE A 430 -15.40 4.55 -17.07
C ILE A 430 -15.88 5.80 -16.35
N PHE A 431 -14.99 6.77 -16.19
CA PHE A 431 -15.27 8.06 -15.61
C PHE A 431 -15.52 9.09 -16.71
N CYS A 432 -16.38 10.07 -16.47
CA CYS A 432 -16.50 11.23 -17.32
C CYS A 432 -16.53 12.54 -16.52
N VAL A 433 -16.25 13.66 -17.19
CA VAL A 433 -16.50 15.00 -16.63
C VAL A 433 -17.96 15.10 -16.16
N ASP A 434 -18.24 15.98 -15.20
CA ASP A 434 -19.56 16.16 -14.59
C ASP A 434 -20.56 16.82 -15.57
N ASP A 435 -20.95 16.06 -16.59
CA ASP A 435 -21.86 16.41 -17.67
C ASP A 435 -22.95 15.32 -17.73
N PRO A 436 -24.22 15.64 -17.38
CA PRO A 436 -25.30 14.66 -17.34
C PRO A 436 -25.56 13.96 -18.68
N ASP A 437 -25.50 14.70 -19.79
CA ASP A 437 -25.79 14.17 -21.13
C ASP A 437 -24.69 13.20 -21.55
N LEU A 438 -23.43 13.60 -21.33
CA LEU A 438 -22.28 12.73 -21.60
C LEU A 438 -22.34 11.46 -20.75
N ARG A 439 -22.63 11.61 -19.46
CA ARG A 439 -22.70 10.48 -18.53
C ARG A 439 -23.77 9.48 -18.94
N GLU A 440 -24.93 9.94 -19.41
CA GLU A 440 -26.01 9.07 -19.86
C GLU A 440 -25.59 8.25 -21.10
N VAL A 441 -25.05 8.91 -22.12
CA VAL A 441 -24.67 8.25 -23.38
C VAL A 441 -23.48 7.30 -23.17
N VAL A 442 -22.45 7.75 -22.44
CA VAL A 442 -21.30 6.91 -22.09
C VAL A 442 -21.73 5.71 -21.25
N GLY A 443 -22.62 5.92 -20.28
CA GLY A 443 -23.12 4.84 -19.42
C GLY A 443 -23.84 3.73 -20.18
N LYS A 444 -24.56 4.08 -21.25
CA LYS A 444 -25.31 3.13 -22.09
C LYS A 444 -24.41 2.34 -23.05
N GLU A 445 -23.38 2.98 -23.61
CA GLU A 445 -22.75 2.43 -24.82
C GLU A 445 -21.24 2.20 -24.69
N ALA A 446 -20.54 2.86 -23.77
CA ALA A 446 -19.07 2.88 -23.77
C ALA A 446 -18.43 1.49 -23.59
N LYS A 447 -19.13 0.55 -22.95
CA LYS A 447 -18.65 -0.84 -22.80
C LYS A 447 -18.45 -1.55 -24.14
N GLN A 448 -19.26 -1.23 -25.16
CA GLN A 448 -19.18 -1.84 -26.49
C GLN A 448 -17.90 -1.43 -27.25
N TYR A 449 -17.28 -0.33 -26.84
CA TYR A 449 -16.04 0.18 -27.43
C TYR A 449 -14.78 -0.33 -26.73
N LEU A 450 -14.95 -1.12 -25.66
CA LEU A 450 -13.87 -1.76 -24.91
C LEU A 450 -13.64 -3.23 -25.30
N SER A 451 -14.63 -3.88 -25.92
CA SER A 451 -14.56 -5.27 -26.40
C SER A 451 -13.69 -5.46 -27.63
#